data_AF-A0A2F0ADX2-F1
#
_entry.id   AF-A0A2F0ADX2-F1
#
_cell.length_a   1.000
_cell.length_b   1.000
_cell.length_c   1.000
_cell.angle_alpha   90.00
_cell.angle_beta   90.00
_cell.angle_gamma   90.00
#
_symmetry.space_group_name_H-M   'P 1'
#
loop_
_entity.id
_entity.type
_entity.pdbx_description
1 polymer ?
#
loop_
_entity_poly.entity_id
_entity_poly.type
_entity_poly.pdbx_seq_one_letter_code
_entity_poly.pdbx_strand_id
1 'polypeptide(L)'
;MKKNILFHKILIFSIIIASISCFNRNKNTQNASTIVITNLSCDECTTEINTIIENLNGIDYHEIWISNDNSVLLLNIQFDNKKITLEAIKEDIKSQGFTVDLINSNN
;
A
#
# COMPACT_ATOMS: atom_id res chain seq x y z
N MET A 1 25.10 32.12 -40.50
CA MET A 1 25.05 32.00 -39.02
C MET A 1 23.59 32.04 -38.54
N LYS A 2 22.89 30.90 -38.39
CA LYS A 2 21.54 30.82 -37.77
C LYS A 2 21.04 29.36 -37.56
N LYS A 3 21.95 28.39 -37.36
CA LYS A 3 21.59 26.96 -37.24
C LYS A 3 21.68 26.38 -35.81
N ASN A 4 22.19 27.15 -34.84
CA ASN A 4 22.45 26.68 -33.47
C ASN A 4 21.41 27.07 -32.40
N ILE A 5 20.37 27.84 -32.74
CA ILE A 5 19.33 28.24 -31.78
C ILE A 5 18.20 27.21 -31.66
N LEU A 6 18.02 26.36 -32.69
CA LEU A 6 16.96 25.35 -32.72
C LEU A 6 17.28 24.14 -31.82
N PHE A 7 18.54 23.69 -31.81
CA PHE A 7 18.99 22.56 -31.00
C PHE A 7 18.94 22.84 -29.49
N HIS A 8 19.26 24.07 -29.07
CA HIS A 8 19.25 24.42 -27.66
C HIS A 8 17.82 24.44 -27.09
N LYS A 9 16.83 24.89 -27.87
CA LYS A 9 15.42 24.87 -27.46
C LYS A 9 14.84 23.46 -27.37
N ILE A 10 15.26 22.54 -28.24
CA ILE A 10 14.85 21.13 -28.21
C ILE A 10 15.40 20.41 -26.96
N LEU A 11 16.62 20.75 -26.53
CA LEU A 11 17.26 20.16 -25.35
C LEU A 11 16.62 20.65 -24.02
N ILE A 12 16.06 21.86 -24.01
CA ILE A 12 15.33 22.40 -22.84
C ILE A 12 13.92 21.80 -22.74
N PHE A 13 13.26 21.54 -23.89
CA PHE A 13 11.92 20.96 -23.93
C PHE A 13 11.87 19.51 -23.44
N SER A 14 12.95 18.75 -23.66
CA SER A 14 13.08 17.36 -23.23
C SER A 14 13.29 17.20 -21.71
N ILE A 15 13.88 18.21 -21.05
CA ILE A 15 14.05 18.24 -19.58
C ILE A 15 12.70 18.47 -18.88
N ILE A 16 11.82 19.27 -19.47
CA ILE A 16 10.50 19.60 -18.90
C ILE A 16 9.55 18.39 -18.95
N ILE A 17 9.63 17.55 -19.98
CA ILE A 17 8.75 16.38 -20.16
C ILE A 17 9.12 15.25 -19.17
N ALA A 18 10.41 15.09 -18.83
CA ALA A 18 10.86 14.10 -17.85
C ALA A 18 10.41 14.41 -16.40
N SER A 19 10.12 15.69 -16.09
CA SER A 19 9.61 16.09 -14.78
C SER A 19 8.10 15.92 -14.59
N ILE A 20 7.31 15.79 -15.68
CA ILE A 20 5.84 15.73 -15.59
C ILE A 20 5.34 14.29 -15.34
N SER A 21 6.16 13.26 -15.62
CA SER A 21 5.79 11.85 -15.47
C SER A 21 5.65 11.35 -14.03
N CYS A 22 5.94 12.17 -13.00
CA CYS A 22 5.93 11.71 -11.60
C CYS A 22 4.77 12.23 -10.74
N PHE A 23 3.85 13.07 -11.25
CA PHE A 23 2.86 13.71 -10.38
C PHE A 23 1.43 13.64 -10.90
N ASN A 24 0.82 12.46 -10.79
CA ASN A 24 -0.64 12.37 -10.71
C ASN A 24 -1.09 11.23 -9.78
N ARG A 25 -0.75 11.32 -8.49
CA ARG A 25 -1.32 10.45 -7.44
C ARG A 25 -2.47 11.20 -6.79
N ASN A 26 -3.70 10.87 -7.19
CA ASN A 26 -4.93 11.43 -6.64
C ASN A 26 -5.05 11.02 -5.15
N LYS A 27 -5.05 12.00 -4.24
CA LYS A 27 -4.99 11.81 -2.78
C LYS A 27 -6.34 11.88 -2.04
N ASN A 28 -7.49 11.84 -2.73
CA ASN A 28 -8.77 12.15 -2.09
C ASN A 28 -9.60 10.95 -1.57
N THR A 29 -9.13 9.70 -1.68
CA THR A 29 -9.83 8.51 -1.11
C THR A 29 -8.94 7.48 -0.42
N GLN A 30 -7.66 7.81 -0.19
CA GLN A 30 -6.73 6.93 0.50
C GLN A 30 -6.96 7.01 2.01
N ASN A 31 -7.42 5.90 2.59
CA ASN A 31 -7.52 5.72 4.03
C ASN A 31 -6.31 4.91 4.51
N ALA A 32 -5.90 5.11 5.75
CA ALA A 32 -4.83 4.34 6.36
C ALA A 32 -5.33 3.69 7.65
N SER A 33 -4.88 2.47 7.92
CA SER A 33 -5.24 1.75 9.14
C SER A 33 -4.12 0.80 9.56
N THR A 34 -4.05 0.54 10.85
CA THR A 34 -3.16 -0.46 11.44
C THR A 34 -4.00 -1.57 12.04
N ILE A 35 -3.78 -2.78 11.53
CA ILE A 35 -4.46 -4.00 11.93
C ILE A 35 -3.51 -4.84 12.78
N VAL A 36 -3.97 -5.30 13.94
CA VAL A 36 -3.25 -6.28 14.76
C VAL A 36 -3.74 -7.66 14.38
N ILE A 37 -2.80 -8.55 14.09
CA ILE A 37 -3.07 -9.93 13.78
C ILE A 37 -2.38 -10.80 14.83
N THR A 38 -3.11 -11.74 15.41
CA THR A 38 -2.61 -12.72 16.39
C THR A 38 -2.99 -14.13 15.95
N ASN A 39 -2.50 -15.13 16.69
CA ASN A 39 -2.60 -16.56 16.33
C ASN A 39 -1.80 -16.94 15.07
N LEU A 40 -0.54 -16.50 15.01
CA LEU A 40 0.39 -16.73 13.89
C LEU A 40 1.13 -18.08 14.01
N SER A 41 0.46 -19.10 14.53
CA SER A 41 1.07 -20.35 15.02
C SER A 41 1.63 -21.29 13.93
N CYS A 42 1.88 -20.79 12.73
CA CYS A 42 2.51 -21.52 11.63
C CYS A 42 3.77 -20.81 11.14
N ASP A 43 4.82 -21.58 10.82
CA ASP A 43 6.12 -21.09 10.34
C ASP A 43 6.02 -20.25 9.03
N GLU A 44 4.86 -20.25 8.36
CA GLU A 44 4.59 -19.55 7.09
C GLU A 44 3.51 -18.45 7.18
N CYS A 45 3.00 -18.14 8.38
CA CYS A 45 1.81 -17.30 8.54
C CYS A 45 2.01 -15.86 8.02
N THR A 46 3.26 -15.36 8.02
CA THR A 46 3.59 -14.06 7.40
C THR A 46 3.45 -14.08 5.87
N THR A 47 3.90 -15.16 5.24
CA THR A 47 3.80 -15.33 3.77
C THR A 47 2.35 -15.42 3.35
N GLU A 48 1.54 -16.14 4.13
CA GLU A 48 0.11 -16.26 3.90
C GLU A 48 -0.59 -14.90 4.03
N ILE A 49 -0.35 -14.15 5.10
CA ILE A 49 -0.90 -12.79 5.27
C ILE A 49 -0.48 -11.89 4.10
N ASN A 50 0.80 -11.88 3.72
CA ASN A 50 1.26 -11.07 2.59
C ASN A 50 0.54 -11.45 1.29
N THR A 51 0.37 -12.75 1.04
CA THR A 51 -0.34 -13.26 -0.15
C THR A 51 -1.81 -12.85 -0.17
N ILE A 52 -2.49 -12.89 0.99
CA ILE A 52 -3.88 -12.42 1.09
C ILE A 52 -3.94 -10.95 0.67
N ILE A 53 -3.11 -10.10 1.28
CA ILE A 53 -3.13 -8.64 1.05
C ILE A 53 -2.77 -8.27 -0.39
N GLU A 54 -1.79 -8.94 -1.00
CA GLU A 54 -1.43 -8.72 -2.40
C GLU A 54 -2.55 -9.08 -3.40
N ASN A 55 -3.44 -10.00 -3.01
CA ASN A 55 -4.59 -10.39 -3.82
C ASN A 55 -5.81 -9.47 -3.64
N LEU A 56 -5.80 -8.56 -2.66
CA LEU A 56 -6.90 -7.62 -2.43
C LEU A 56 -6.83 -6.44 -3.41
N ASN A 57 -7.86 -6.35 -4.27
CA ASN A 57 -8.01 -5.18 -5.13
C ASN A 57 -8.42 -3.95 -4.30
N GLY A 58 -7.58 -2.93 -4.29
CA GLY A 58 -7.83 -1.67 -3.58
C GLY A 58 -6.83 -1.34 -2.48
N ILE A 59 -5.82 -2.19 -2.26
CA ILE A 59 -4.64 -1.88 -1.44
C ILE A 59 -3.64 -1.10 -2.31
N ASP A 60 -3.27 0.11 -1.86
CA ASP A 60 -2.29 0.97 -2.53
C ASP A 60 -0.88 0.80 -1.94
N TYR A 61 -0.80 0.43 -0.66
CA TYR A 61 0.44 0.19 0.07
C TYR A 61 0.18 -0.71 1.28
N HIS A 62 1.13 -1.59 1.59
CA HIS A 62 1.14 -2.34 2.84
C HIS A 62 2.55 -2.51 3.41
N GLU A 63 2.62 -2.65 4.72
CA GLU A 63 3.84 -2.95 5.46
C GLU A 63 3.52 -3.87 6.64
N ILE A 64 4.35 -4.88 6.86
CA ILE A 64 4.18 -5.89 7.88
C ILE A 64 5.31 -5.78 8.91
N TRP A 65 4.93 -5.73 10.19
CA TRP A 65 5.84 -5.80 11.33
C TRP A 65 5.47 -7.00 12.19
N ILE A 66 6.45 -7.77 12.66
CA ILE A 66 6.24 -8.95 13.50
C ILE A 66 7.00 -8.77 14.80
N SER A 67 6.36 -9.12 15.91
CA SER A 67 7.02 -9.15 17.22
C SER A 67 8.12 -10.21 17.26
N ASN A 68 9.13 -10.01 18.11
CA ASN A 68 10.28 -10.93 18.21
C ASN A 68 9.89 -12.37 18.62
N ASP A 69 8.76 -12.53 19.30
CA ASP A 69 8.21 -13.81 19.73
C ASP A 69 7.18 -14.40 18.75
N ASN A 70 7.01 -13.78 17.57
CA ASN A 70 6.06 -14.16 16.53
C ASN A 70 4.60 -14.28 17.00
N SER A 71 4.23 -13.66 18.13
CA SER A 71 2.88 -13.76 18.69
C SER A 71 1.93 -12.70 18.10
N VAL A 72 2.48 -11.58 17.64
CA VAL A 72 1.74 -10.42 17.13
C VAL A 72 2.35 -9.93 15.81
N LEU A 73 1.47 -9.61 14.86
CA LEU A 73 1.82 -8.95 13.61
C LEU A 73 1.01 -7.66 13.49
N LEU A 74 1.68 -6.57 13.14
CA LEU A 74 1.06 -5.30 12.79
C LEU A 74 1.10 -5.13 11.27
N LEU A 75 -0.09 -4.97 10.69
CA LEU A 75 -0.28 -4.71 9.28
C LEU A 75 -0.71 -3.26 9.11
N ASN A 76 0.19 -2.44 8.54
CA ASN A 76 -0.09 -1.08 8.14
C ASN A 76 -0.55 -1.09 6.68
N ILE A 77 -1.71 -0.51 6.39
CA ILE A 77 -2.27 -0.47 5.03
C ILE A 77 -2.70 0.94 4.64
N GLN A 78 -2.56 1.24 3.35
CA GLN A 78 -3.26 2.33 2.68
C GLN A 78 -4.19 1.72 1.63
N PHE A 79 -5.47 2.11 1.65
CA PHE A 79 -6.48 1.51 0.79
C PHE A 79 -7.50 2.54 0.28
N ASP A 80 -8.06 2.25 -0.90
CA ASP A 80 -9.13 3.03 -1.52
C ASP A 80 -10.49 2.56 -1.00
N ASN A 81 -11.13 3.36 -0.14
CA ASN A 81 -12.44 3.02 0.44
C ASN A 81 -13.59 2.91 -0.57
N LYS A 82 -13.37 3.32 -1.84
CA LYS A 82 -14.30 3.09 -2.93
C LYS A 82 -14.20 1.69 -3.54
N LYS A 83 -13.08 0.99 -3.30
CA LYS A 83 -12.82 -0.36 -3.84
C LYS A 83 -12.96 -1.44 -2.78
N ILE A 84 -12.50 -1.16 -1.56
CA ILE A 84 -12.48 -2.13 -0.46
C ILE A 84 -12.71 -1.42 0.88
N THR A 85 -13.41 -2.08 1.80
CA THR A 85 -13.63 -1.56 3.16
C THR A 85 -12.66 -2.20 4.14
N LEU A 86 -12.42 -1.53 5.27
CA LEU A 86 -11.59 -2.08 6.35
C LEU A 86 -12.19 -3.38 6.90
N GLU A 87 -13.52 -3.46 6.98
CA GLU A 87 -14.26 -4.64 7.40
C GLU A 87 -14.02 -5.83 6.46
N ALA A 88 -14.07 -5.62 5.14
CA ALA A 88 -13.81 -6.67 4.16
C ALA A 88 -12.38 -7.23 4.28
N ILE A 89 -11.38 -6.33 4.42
CA ILE A 89 -9.99 -6.74 4.64
C ILE A 89 -9.86 -7.62 5.90
N LYS A 90 -10.54 -7.23 6.99
CA LYS A 90 -10.53 -8.01 8.24
C LYS A 90 -11.23 -9.35 8.10
N GLU A 91 -12.33 -9.41 7.36
CA GLU A 91 -13.07 -10.66 7.11
C GLU A 91 -12.24 -11.65 6.29
N ASP A 92 -11.55 -11.18 5.25
CA ASP A 92 -10.67 -12.02 4.44
C ASP A 92 -9.53 -12.60 5.29
N ILE A 93 -8.89 -11.80 6.14
CA ILE A 93 -7.85 -12.28 7.07
C ILE A 93 -8.44 -13.29 8.07
N LYS A 94 -9.60 -13.00 8.67
CA LYS A 94 -10.27 -13.91 9.62
C LYS A 94 -10.69 -15.23 8.98
N SER A 95 -11.05 -15.22 7.69
CA SER A 95 -11.45 -16.42 6.94
C SER A 95 -10.34 -17.46 6.86
N GLN A 96 -9.08 -17.05 7.01
CA GLN A 96 -7.91 -17.92 7.05
C GLN A 96 -7.55 -18.41 8.47
N GLY A 97 -8.35 -18.08 9.48
CA GLY A 97 -8.17 -18.56 10.86
C GLY A 97 -7.33 -17.64 11.76
N PHE A 98 -6.97 -16.45 11.28
CA PHE A 98 -6.28 -15.45 12.08
C PHE A 98 -7.24 -14.64 12.97
N THR A 99 -6.74 -14.17 14.10
CA THR A 99 -7.48 -13.24 14.97
C THR A 99 -7.06 -11.81 14.64
N VAL A 100 -8.05 -10.91 14.50
CA VAL A 100 -7.83 -9.56 13.96
C VAL A 100 -8.46 -8.50 14.84
N ASP A 101 -7.62 -7.59 15.34
CA ASP A 101 -7.99 -6.40 16.12
C ASP A 101 -7.54 -5.12 15.42
N LEU A 102 -8.12 -3.96 15.79
CA LEU A 102 -7.76 -2.65 15.23
C LEU A 102 -7.03 -1.80 16.25
N ILE A 103 -5.90 -1.20 15.84
CA ILE A 103 -5.29 -0.10 16.59
C ILE A 103 -5.82 1.20 15.97
N ASN A 104 -6.82 1.80 16.59
CA ASN A 104 -7.40 3.13 16.30
C ASN A 104 -7.28 3.63 14.84
N SER A 105 -8.40 3.64 14.11
CA SER A 105 -8.54 4.45 12.90
C SER A 105 -9.02 5.85 13.29
N ASN A 106 -8.14 6.85 13.26
CA ASN A 106 -8.59 8.24 13.31
C ASN A 106 -9.26 8.54 11.97
N ASN A 107 -10.60 8.55 11.95
CA ASN A 107 -11.40 9.11 10.86
C ASN A 107 -11.13 10.61 10.70
#